data_AF-A0A832JQW7-F1
#
_entry.id   AF-A0A832JQW7-F1
#
_cell.length_a   1.000
_cell.length_b   1.000
_cell.length_c   1.000
_cell.angle_alpha   90.00
_cell.angle_beta   90.00
_cell.angle_gamma   90.00
#
_symmetry.space_group_name_H-M   'P 1'
#
loop_
_entity.id
_entity.type
_entity.pdbx_description
1 polymer ?
#
loop_
_entity_poly.entity_id
_entity_poly.type
_entity_poly.pdbx_seq_one_letter_code
_entity_poly.pdbx_strand_id
1 'polypeptide(L)' 'MSERRGVARLKVGLAERVITPPVGVPLGGYAGRPGPSVGVHDDLRARALVLESGGERAAVVSLELLYPTPELVKAV' A
#
# COMPACT_ATOMS: atom_id res chain seq x y z
N MET A 1 -7.43 37.30 24.36
CA MET A 1 -6.27 36.43 24.61
C MET A 1 -6.40 35.26 23.64
N SER A 2 -5.66 35.27 22.53
CA SER A 2 -5.76 34.23 21.49
C SER A 2 -4.90 33.05 21.92
N GLU A 3 -5.54 31.91 22.21
CA GLU A 3 -4.82 30.66 22.48
C GLU A 3 -4.05 30.24 21.23
N ARG A 4 -2.72 30.18 21.35
CA ARG A 4 -1.91 29.45 20.38
C ARG A 4 -2.20 27.96 20.60
N ARG A 5 -2.90 27.31 19.66
CA ARG A 5 -2.98 25.84 19.64
C ARG A 5 -1.56 25.29 19.72
N GLY A 6 -1.27 24.50 20.75
CA GLY A 6 0.02 23.83 20.90
C GLY A 6 0.29 22.98 19.65
N VAL A 7 1.51 23.06 19.11
CA VAL A 7 1.92 22.24 17.97
C VAL A 7 1.97 20.79 18.44
N ALA A 8 0.96 20.00 18.08
CA ALA A 8 0.98 18.57 18.34
C ALA A 8 2.14 17.94 17.55
N ARG A 9 3.01 17.20 18.23
CA ARG A 9 4.17 16.56 17.61
C ARG A 9 3.68 15.39 16.75
N LEU A 10 3.81 15.52 15.44
CA LEU A 10 3.55 14.45 14.48
C LEU A 10 4.76 13.51 14.41
N LYS A 11 4.55 12.21 14.66
CA LYS A 11 5.52 11.16 14.33
C LYS A 11 5.13 10.53 13.00
N VAL A 12 6.13 10.21 12.20
CA VAL A 12 5.97 9.62 10.88
C VAL A 12 6.81 8.36 10.77
N GLY A 13 6.18 7.26 10.36
CA GLY A 13 6.84 6.00 10.01
C GLY A 13 6.70 5.72 8.53
N LEU A 14 7.76 5.21 7.91
CA LEU A 14 7.79 4.80 6.51
C LEU A 14 8.26 3.34 6.43
N ALA A 15 7.57 2.55 5.62
CA ALA A 15 7.98 1.18 5.32
C ALA A 15 7.66 0.83 3.87
N GLU A 16 8.44 -0.09 3.31
CA GLU A 16 8.22 -0.63 1.97
C GLU A 16 8.49 -2.12 1.96
N ARG A 17 7.70 -2.86 1.17
CA ARG A 17 7.90 -4.29 0.94
C ARG A 17 7.62 -4.66 -0.51
N VAL A 18 8.47 -5.53 -1.08
CA VAL A 18 8.21 -6.18 -2.36
C VAL A 18 7.04 -7.16 -2.19
N ILE A 19 6.07 -7.06 -3.10
CA ILE A 19 4.85 -7.89 -3.16
C ILE A 19 4.70 -8.57 -4.54
N THR A 20 5.77 -8.63 -5.33
CA THR A 20 5.79 -9.28 -6.65
C THR A 20 5.35 -10.75 -6.54
N PRO A 21 4.27 -11.16 -7.23
CA PRO A 21 3.87 -12.56 -7.26
C PRO A 21 4.85 -13.39 -8.10
N PRO A 22 4.90 -14.72 -7.91
CA PRO A 22 5.72 -15.59 -8.76
C PRO A 22 5.37 -15.47 -10.24
N VAL A 23 6.35 -15.71 -11.12
CA VAL A 23 6.11 -15.86 -12.56
C VAL A 23 5.15 -17.04 -12.82
N GLY A 24 4.25 -16.89 -13.78
CA GLY A 24 3.23 -17.89 -14.11
C GLY A 24 1.83 -17.56 -13.56
N VAL A 25 1.66 -16.48 -12.80
CA VAL A 25 0.34 -16.02 -12.38
C VAL A 25 -0.44 -15.32 -13.52
N PRO A 26 -1.78 -15.46 -13.58
CA PRO A 26 -2.60 -14.65 -14.49
C PRO A 26 -2.45 -13.16 -14.20
N LEU A 27 -2.30 -12.34 -15.24
CA LEU A 27 -2.28 -10.88 -15.10
C LEU A 27 -3.70 -10.31 -15.27
N GLY A 28 -4.10 -9.45 -14.34
CA GLY A 28 -5.38 -8.72 -14.39
C GLY A 28 -5.32 -7.45 -15.23
N GLY A 29 -6.49 -6.87 -15.52
CA GLY A 29 -6.62 -5.54 -16.12
C GLY A 29 -6.88 -5.52 -17.64
N TYR A 30 -6.48 -6.57 -18.35
CA TYR A 30 -6.72 -6.68 -19.80
C TYR A 30 -7.50 -7.95 -20.12
N ALA A 31 -8.79 -7.80 -20.44
CA ALA A 31 -9.65 -8.91 -20.83
C ALA A 31 -9.11 -9.62 -22.07
N GLY A 32 -9.10 -10.95 -22.05
CA GLY A 32 -8.64 -11.76 -23.19
C GLY A 32 -7.13 -11.82 -23.40
N ARG A 33 -6.31 -11.29 -22.48
CA ARG A 33 -4.84 -11.45 -22.56
C ARG A 33 -4.48 -12.95 -22.58
N PRO A 34 -3.73 -13.43 -23.59
CA PRO A 34 -3.33 -14.83 -23.64
C PRO A 34 -2.19 -15.13 -22.67
N GLY A 35 -2.29 -16.27 -21.96
CA GLY A 35 -1.25 -16.80 -21.11
C GLY A 35 -0.99 -16.04 -19.79
N PRO A 36 -0.11 -16.56 -18.93
CA PRO A 36 0.23 -15.93 -17.64
C PRO A 36 1.34 -14.87 -17.76
N SER A 37 1.86 -14.39 -16.62
CA SER A 37 3.14 -13.66 -16.57
C SER A 37 4.30 -14.60 -16.97
N VAL A 38 5.28 -14.06 -17.69
CA VAL A 38 6.46 -14.80 -18.19
C VAL A 38 7.78 -14.31 -17.60
N GLY A 39 7.72 -13.29 -16.75
CA GLY A 39 8.88 -12.66 -16.13
C GLY A 39 8.46 -11.49 -15.24
N VAL A 40 9.46 -10.87 -14.61
CA VAL A 40 9.33 -9.66 -13.80
C VAL A 40 10.21 -8.60 -14.44
N HIS A 41 9.65 -7.45 -14.79
CA HIS A 41 10.42 -6.30 -15.27
C HIS A 41 10.91 -5.47 -14.08
N ASP A 42 9.98 -5.04 -13.22
CA ASP A 42 10.23 -4.37 -11.94
C ASP A 42 9.45 -5.07 -10.82
N ASP A 43 9.93 -4.92 -9.59
CA ASP A 43 9.21 -5.38 -8.42
C ASP A 43 7.97 -4.52 -8.14
N LEU A 44 6.85 -5.18 -7.88
CA LEU A 44 5.66 -4.55 -7.31
C LEU A 44 5.89 -4.30 -5.82
N ARG A 45 5.46 -3.14 -5.31
CA ARG A 45 5.69 -2.73 -3.92
C ARG A 45 4.41 -2.34 -3.18
N ALA A 46 4.40 -2.65 -1.89
CA ALA A 46 3.52 -2.03 -0.91
C ALA A 46 4.32 -0.98 -0.12
N ARG A 47 3.79 0.24 -0.01
CA ARG A 47 4.42 1.34 0.73
C ARG A 47 3.45 1.84 1.80
N ALA A 48 3.92 1.96 3.04
CA ALA A 48 3.14 2.44 4.16
C ALA A 48 3.69 3.77 4.69
N LEU A 49 2.80 4.75 4.83
CA LEU A 49 3.00 5.98 5.59
C LEU A 49 2.14 5.89 6.85
N VAL A 50 2.76 5.84 8.01
CA VAL A 50 2.07 5.82 9.30
C VAL A 50 2.26 7.16 10.00
N LEU A 51 1.16 7.76 10.43
CA LEU A 51 1.11 9.05 11.09
C LEU A 51 0.59 8.85 12.52
N GLU A 52 1.28 9.41 13.51
CA GLU A 52 0.82 9.43 14.91
C GLU A 52 0.87 10.87 15.45
N SER A 53 -0.24 11.33 16.03
CA SER A 53 -0.30 12.64 16.70
C SER A 53 -1.35 12.61 17.80
N GLY A 54 -0.98 13.07 19.01
CA GLY A 54 -1.93 13.18 20.12
C GLY A 54 -2.56 11.85 20.57
N GLY A 55 -1.89 10.72 20.34
CA GLY A 55 -2.40 9.38 20.66
C GLY A 55 -3.19 8.72 19.52
N GLU A 56 -3.61 9.49 18.52
CA GLU A 56 -4.28 8.98 17.32
C GLU A 56 -3.26 8.48 16.29
N ARG A 57 -3.63 7.42 15.57
CA ARG A 57 -2.81 6.82 14.51
C ARG A 57 -3.62 6.62 13.24
N ALA A 58 -3.01 6.94 12.10
CA ALA A 58 -3.55 6.66 10.78
C ALA A 58 -2.45 6.07 9.89
N ALA A 59 -2.83 5.18 8.96
CA ALA A 59 -1.92 4.64 7.97
C ALA A 59 -2.50 4.85 6.57
N VAL A 60 -1.63 5.26 5.63
CA VAL A 60 -1.91 5.25 4.20
C VAL A 60 -1.01 4.19 3.58
N VAL A 61 -1.62 3.21 2.92
CA VAL A 61 -0.90 2.15 2.22
C VAL A 61 -1.17 2.27 0.73
N SER A 62 -0.10 2.47 -0.03
CA SER A 62 -0.13 2.39 -1.49
C SER A 62 0.27 0.98 -1.91
N LEU A 63 -0.55 0.35 -2.74
CA LEU A 63 -0.31 -0.97 -3.30
C LEU A 63 -0.17 -0.83 -4.81
N GLU A 64 0.92 -1.33 -5.38
CA GLU A 64 1.10 -1.45 -6.83
C GLU A 64 0.31 -2.65 -7.37
N LEU A 65 -1.02 -2.55 -7.25
CA LEU A 65 -2.00 -3.52 -7.68
C LEU A 65 -3.11 -2.82 -8.46
N LEU A 66 -3.85 -3.58 -9.28
CA LEU A 66 -5.00 -3.05 -10.01
C LEU A 66 -6.14 -2.62 -9.06
N TYR A 67 -6.43 -3.44 -8.05
CA TYR A 67 -7.35 -3.15 -6.96
C TYR A 67 -7.10 -4.11 -5.77
N PRO A 68 -7.48 -3.76 -4.53
CA PRO A 68 -7.53 -4.70 -3.42
C PRO A 68 -8.79 -5.57 -3.50
N THR A 69 -8.64 -6.88 -3.32
CA THR A 69 -9.80 -7.79 -3.25
C THR A 69 -10.48 -7.70 -1.87
N PRO A 70 -11.76 -8.09 -1.73
CA PRO A 70 -12.43 -8.12 -0.42
C PRO A 70 -11.69 -9.00 0.61
N GLU A 71 -11.08 -10.09 0.15
CA GLU A 71 -10.28 -10.97 1.01
C GLU A 71 -9.03 -10.26 1.52
N LEU A 72 -8.35 -9.49 0.65
CA LEU A 72 -7.20 -8.69 1.05
C LEU A 72 -7.60 -7.61 2.07
N VAL A 73 -8.74 -6.93 1.85
CA VAL A 73 -9.24 -5.90 2.77
C VAL A 73 -9.60 -6.49 4.14
N LYS A 74 -10.12 -7.72 4.21
CA LYS A 74 -10.45 -8.38 5.48
C LYS A 74 -9.24 -8.91 6.24
N ALA A 75 -8.13 -9.14 5.53
CA ALA A 75 -6.92 -9.72 6.12
C ALA A 75 -6.05 -8.70 6.87
N VAL A 76 -6.40 -7.40 6.80
CA VAL A 76 -5.66 -6.28 7.40
C VAL A 76 -6.44 -5.59 8.51
#